data_AF-A0A0Q5H481-F1
#
_entry.id   AF-A0A0Q5H481-F1
#
_cell.length_a   1.000
_cell.length_b   1.000
_cell.length_c   1.000
_cell.angle_alpha   90.00
_cell.angle_beta   90.00
_cell.angle_gamma   90.00
#
_symmetry.space_group_name_H-M   'P 1'
#
loop_
_entity.id
_entity.type
_entity.pdbx_description
1 polymer ?
#
loop_
_entity_poly.entity_id
_entity_poly.type
_entity_poly.pdbx_seq_one_letter_code
_entity_poly.pdbx_strand_id
1 'polypeptide(L)'
;MYGSAANLVLLAMESQQAMHLRLYRLGLGGPKAIDEASLMVREKIVAFSNAMAAAMAGGSFESLIDDYRTVVRANIERLEPAD
;
A
#
# COMPACT_ATOMS: atom_id res chain seq x y z
N MET A 1 -19.04 10.13 10.22
CA MET A 1 -18.31 9.37 11.26
C MET A 1 -18.34 7.84 11.07
N TYR A 2 -19.41 7.23 10.56
CA TYR A 2 -19.45 5.77 10.30
C TYR A 2 -18.74 5.30 9.02
N GLY A 3 -18.58 6.18 8.02
CA GLY A 3 -17.85 5.86 6.78
C GLY A 3 -16.35 5.65 6.96
N SER A 4 -15.72 6.32 7.94
CA SER A 4 -14.27 6.20 8.19
C SER A 4 -13.89 4.84 8.77
N ALA A 5 -14.72 4.28 9.67
CA ALA A 5 -14.48 2.96 10.26
C ALA A 5 -14.64 1.82 9.24
N ALA A 6 -15.67 1.86 8.40
CA ALA A 6 -15.85 0.88 7.33
C ALA A 6 -14.72 0.93 6.28
N ASN A 7 -14.27 2.14 5.92
CA ASN A 7 -13.13 2.33 5.02
C ASN A 7 -11.81 1.82 5.64
N LEU A 8 -11.61 2.00 6.95
CA LEU A 8 -10.46 1.45 7.67
C LEU A 8 -10.45 -0.08 7.67
N VAL A 9 -11.60 -0.72 7.85
CA VAL A 9 -11.71 -2.19 7.82
C VAL A 9 -11.42 -2.71 6.41
N LEU A 10 -11.98 -2.08 5.36
CA LEU A 10 -11.69 -2.46 3.99
C LEU A 10 -10.20 -2.30 3.66
N LEU A 11 -9.60 -1.17 4.04
CA LEU A 11 -8.16 -0.93 3.87
C LEU A 11 -7.31 -1.98 4.59
N ALA A 12 -7.72 -2.39 5.80
CA ALA A 12 -7.02 -3.43 6.55
C ALA A 12 -7.11 -4.80 5.86
N MET A 13 -8.27 -5.16 5.31
CA MET A 13 -8.46 -6.40 4.55
C MET A 13 -7.63 -6.40 3.27
N GLU A 14 -7.68 -5.32 2.49
CA GLU A 14 -6.89 -5.16 1.26
C GLU A 14 -5.38 -5.22 1.56
N SER A 15 -4.95 -4.57 2.64
CA SER A 15 -3.55 -4.60 3.09
C SER A 15 -3.10 -6.01 3.48
N GLN A 16 -3.95 -6.79 4.16
CA GLN A 16 -3.66 -8.18 4.51
C GLN A 16 -3.57 -9.09 3.27
N GLN A 17 -4.49 -8.94 2.31
CA GLN A 17 -4.46 -9.71 1.07
C GLN A 17 -3.20 -9.40 0.24
N ALA A 18 -2.84 -8.12 0.12
CA ALA A 18 -1.61 -7.70 -0.56
C ALA A 18 -0.35 -8.29 0.12
N MET A 19 -0.29 -8.29 1.46
CA MET A 19 0.83 -8.92 2.17
C MET A 19 0.92 -10.43 1.91
N HIS A 20 -0.20 -11.15 1.92
CA HIS A 20 -0.19 -12.59 1.65
C HIS A 20 0.36 -12.91 0.25
N LEU A 21 -0.08 -12.19 -0.78
CA LEU A 21 0.40 -12.39 -2.16
C LEU A 21 1.90 -12.11 -2.30
N ARG A 22 2.41 -11.08 -1.62
CA ARG A 22 3.82 -10.72 -1.63
C ARG A 22 4.68 -11.77 -0.92
N LEU A 23 4.25 -12.24 0.24
CA LEU A 23 4.93 -13.31 0.97
C LEU A 23 4.91 -14.62 0.16
N TYR A 24 3.81 -14.93 -0.51
CA TYR A 24 3.73 -16.06 -1.42
C TYR A 24 4.73 -15.94 -2.57
N ARG A 25 4.81 -14.77 -3.24
CA ARG A 25 5.80 -14.52 -4.30
C ARG A 25 7.25 -14.62 -3.81
N LEU A 26 7.54 -14.11 -2.61
CA LEU A 26 8.87 -14.24 -2.01
C LEU A 26 9.22 -15.69 -1.71
N GLY A 27 8.26 -16.48 -1.21
CA GLY A 27 8.42 -17.90 -0.91
C GLY A 27 8.67 -18.77 -2.15
N LEU A 28 8.18 -18.36 -3.33
CA LEU A 28 8.48 -19.03 -4.60
C LEU A 28 9.92 -18.82 -5.07
N GLY A 29 10.63 -17.80 -4.56
CA GLY A 29 12.01 -17.51 -4.90
C GLY A 29 12.24 -17.09 -6.35
N GLY A 30 13.51 -17.13 -6.78
CA GLY A 30 13.93 -16.76 -8.14
C GLY A 30 13.94 -15.25 -8.43
N PRO A 31 14.18 -14.85 -9.68
CA PRO A 31 14.35 -13.44 -10.05
C PRO A 31 13.15 -12.55 -9.71
N LYS A 32 11.93 -13.07 -9.92
CA LYS A 32 10.68 -12.35 -9.62
C LYS A 32 10.49 -12.08 -8.12
N ALA A 33 11.03 -12.92 -7.24
CA ALA A 33 11.01 -12.67 -5.81
C ALA A 33 11.95 -11.52 -5.42
N ILE A 34 13.10 -11.40 -6.08
CA ILE A 34 14.04 -10.30 -5.87
C ILE A 34 13.43 -8.98 -6.34
N ASP A 35 12.76 -8.99 -7.50
CA ASP A 35 12.04 -7.82 -8.02
C ASP A 35 10.92 -7.38 -7.07
N GLU A 36 10.14 -8.33 -6.55
CA GLU A 36 9.08 -8.06 -5.56
C GLU A 36 9.67 -7.51 -4.25
N ALA A 37 10.77 -8.07 -3.75
CA ALA A 37 11.45 -7.57 -2.56
C ALA A 37 11.94 -6.11 -2.75
N SER A 38 12.53 -5.82 -3.90
CA SER A 38 13.00 -4.47 -4.26
C SER A 38 11.84 -3.48 -4.36
N LEU A 39 10.73 -3.91 -4.98
CA LEU A 39 9.50 -3.12 -5.07
C LEU A 39 8.94 -2.80 -3.68
N MET A 40 8.85 -3.79 -2.78
CA MET A 40 8.36 -3.61 -1.41
C MET A 40 9.20 -2.60 -0.62
N VAL A 41 10.52 -2.62 -0.76
CA VAL A 41 11.40 -1.64 -0.09
C VAL A 41 11.17 -0.24 -0.65
N ARG A 42 11.05 -0.11 -1.97
CA ARG A 42 10.84 1.16 -2.63
C ARG A 42 9.52 1.81 -2.22
N GLU A 43 8.45 1.02 -2.14
CA GLU A 43 7.16 1.49 -1.65
C GLU A 43 7.20 1.94 -0.19
N LYS A 44 7.93 1.22 0.69
CA LYS A 44 8.11 1.65 2.10
C LYS A 44 8.83 2.98 2.20
N ILE A 45 9.86 3.21 1.38
CA ILE A 45 10.60 4.48 1.34
C ILE A 45 9.69 5.62 0.87
N VAL A 46 8.91 5.41 -0.18
CA VAL A 46 7.95 6.41 -0.69
C VAL A 46 6.88 6.72 0.35
N ALA A 47 6.28 5.71 0.98
CA ALA A 47 5.28 5.89 2.01
C ALA A 47 5.85 6.67 3.22
N PHE A 48 7.06 6.35 3.66
CA PHE A 48 7.75 7.08 4.72
C PHE A 48 8.03 8.53 4.33
N SER A 49 8.51 8.77 3.11
CA SER A 49 8.74 10.13 2.59
C SER A 49 7.45 10.94 2.54
N ASN A 50 6.35 10.35 2.08
CA ASN A 50 5.04 11.00 2.03
C ASN A 50 4.51 11.28 3.43
N ALA A 51 4.63 10.33 4.36
CA ALA A 51 4.24 10.53 5.76
C ALA A 51 5.08 11.63 6.44
N MET A 52 6.37 11.68 6.17
CA MET A 52 7.27 12.71 6.70
C MET A 52 6.97 14.08 6.09
N ALA A 53 6.67 14.15 4.79
CA ALA A 53 6.23 15.38 4.12
C ALA A 53 4.89 15.88 4.67
N ALA A 54 3.91 14.99 4.85
CA ALA A 54 2.62 15.31 5.49
C ALA A 54 2.82 15.79 6.93
N ALA A 55 3.66 15.11 7.72
CA ALA A 55 3.98 15.52 9.08
C ALA A 55 4.68 16.88 9.15
N MET A 56 5.66 17.15 8.27
CA MET A 56 6.34 18.45 8.19
C MET A 56 5.41 19.58 7.70
N ALA A 57 4.42 19.27 6.87
CA ALA A 57 3.40 20.21 6.41
C ALA A 57 2.30 20.50 7.46
N GLY A 58 2.37 19.88 8.66
CA GLY A 58 1.34 19.99 9.69
C GLY A 58 0.07 19.18 9.38
N GLY A 59 0.17 18.20 8.47
CA GLY A 59 -0.93 17.36 8.02
C GLY A 59 -1.48 16.47 9.14
N SER A 60 -2.81 16.47 9.28
CA SER A 60 -3.50 15.58 10.21
C SER A 60 -3.47 14.14 9.69
N PHE A 61 -3.59 13.18 10.61
CA PHE A 61 -3.61 11.73 10.32
C PHE A 61 -4.63 11.33 9.25
N GLU A 62 -5.71 12.09 9.08
CA GLU A 62 -6.74 11.89 8.04
C GLU A 62 -6.23 12.16 6.62
N SER A 63 -5.41 13.20 6.41
CA SER A 63 -4.80 13.48 5.09
C SER A 63 -3.86 12.35 4.64
N LEU A 64 -3.16 11.76 5.62
CA LEU A 64 -2.23 10.67 5.42
C LEU A 64 -2.94 9.38 4.97
N ILE A 65 -4.16 9.14 5.44
CA ILE A 65 -4.99 8.00 5.05
C ILE A 65 -5.50 8.18 3.61
N ASP A 66 -5.93 9.37 3.22
CA ASP A 66 -6.43 9.64 1.86
C ASP A 66 -5.32 9.53 0.80
N ASP A 67 -4.11 10.02 1.11
CA ASP A 67 -2.94 9.85 0.25
C ASP A 67 -2.58 8.36 0.10
N TYR A 68 -2.62 7.60 1.19
CA TYR A 68 -2.34 6.17 1.16
C TYR A 68 -3.38 5.39 0.34
N ARG A 69 -4.67 5.74 0.43
CA ARG A 69 -5.74 5.14 -0.39
C ARG A 69 -5.57 5.40 -1.88
N THR A 70 -5.05 6.57 -2.24
CA THR A 70 -4.76 6.91 -3.65
C THR A 70 -3.70 5.99 -4.24
N VAL A 71 -2.63 5.72 -3.46
CA VAL A 71 -1.57 4.77 -3.87
C VAL A 71 -2.12 3.35 -3.99
N VAL A 72 -2.95 2.90 -3.04
CA VAL A 72 -3.53 1.55 -3.07
C VAL A 72 -4.47 1.37 -4.27
N ARG A 73 -5.31 2.36 -4.60
CA ARG A 73 -6.18 2.32 -5.79
C ARG A 73 -5.39 2.18 -7.08
N ALA A 74 -4.34 2.98 -7.25
CA ALA A 74 -3.47 2.88 -8.42
C ALA A 74 -2.78 1.50 -8.51
N ASN A 75 -2.47 0.89 -7.37
CA ASN A 75 -1.93 -0.47 -7.32
C ASN A 75 -2.97 -1.52 -7.71
N ILE A 76 -4.23 -1.36 -7.30
CA ILE A 76 -5.34 -2.26 -7.70
C ILE A 76 -5.57 -2.16 -9.21
N GLU A 77 -5.73 -0.95 -9.75
CA GLU A 77 -5.94 -0.72 -11.19
C GLU A 77 -4.80 -1.31 -12.06
N ARG A 78 -3.56 -1.31 -11.55
CA ARG A 78 -2.42 -1.91 -12.25
C ARG A 78 -2.38 -3.43 -12.15
N LEU A 79 -2.91 -4.00 -11.06
CA LEU A 79 -2.84 -5.44 -10.76
C LEU A 79 -4.10 -6.19 -11.17
N GLU A 80 -5.21 -5.50 -11.44
CA GLU A 80 -6.37 -6.08 -12.10
C GLU A 80 -5.99 -6.50 -13.52
N PRO A 81 -6.25 -7.76 -13.94
CA PRO A 81 -5.98 -8.20 -15.29
C PRO A 81 -6.89 -7.44 -16.26
N ALA A 82 -6.34 -6.96 -17.37
CA ALA A 82 -7.17 -6.57 -18.50
C ALA A 82 -7.88 -7.83 -19.01
N ASP A 83 -9.21 -7.81 -19.03
CA ASP A 83 -10.05 -8.79 -19.73
C ASP A 83 -9.66 -8.88 -21.22
#